data_AF-A0A7K2PDG3-F1
#
_entry.id   AF-A0A7K2PDG3-F1
#
_cell.length_a   1.000
_cell.length_b   1.000
_cell.length_c   1.000
_cell.angle_alpha   90.00
_cell.angle_beta   90.00
_cell.angle_gamma   90.00
#
_symmetry.space_group_name_H-M   'P 1'
#
loop_
_entity.id
_entity.type
_entity.pdbx_description
1 polymer ?
#
loop_
_entity_poly.entity_id
_entity_poly.type
_entity_poly.pdbx_seq_one_letter_code
_entity_poly.pdbx_strand_id
1 'polypeptide(L)'
;MSADVLVRRPVRGATALRGGRAWRPTPYQAAGFLFFLVMTLAYWAVPLCCDAGQHAAVVERLKADLLHPRHPMADLPGAGSAYYSPYAVAEGVFARLTGLGGWEVVRLAGPLNLLVLLTGLNRFVRVLTPRPWAPVLALGAMTLLWGTERAWWSGYLGLMSMTGNLGYPSTFAIGLTFWAWALTGARARDGRRVRYVGPSGLRGLPGYGALGVLYGLILLVHPITSVAAVLGAVALVAGWQGGWRGPVVGRWALA
;
A
#
# COMPACT_ATOMS: atom_id res chain seq x y z
N MET A 1 -3.86 -3.97 73.33
CA MET A 1 -4.12 -2.55 72.96
C MET A 1 -2.80 -2.03 72.41
N SER A 2 -2.63 -1.58 71.16
CA SER A 2 -3.57 -1.09 70.14
C SER A 2 -3.02 -1.45 68.76
N ALA A 3 -3.91 -1.77 67.82
CA ALA A 3 -3.56 -1.99 66.42
C ALA A 3 -3.57 -0.64 65.68
N ASP A 4 -2.40 -0.16 65.25
CA ASP A 4 -2.30 0.99 64.37
C ASP A 4 -2.76 0.63 62.96
N VAL A 5 -3.95 1.13 62.61
CA VAL A 5 -4.49 1.05 61.25
C VAL A 5 -3.75 2.08 60.39
N LEU A 6 -2.80 1.62 59.58
CA LEU A 6 -2.16 2.41 58.53
C LEU A 6 -3.18 2.75 57.43
N VAL A 7 -3.87 3.87 57.58
CA VAL A 7 -4.70 4.45 56.53
C VAL A 7 -3.79 5.01 55.44
N ARG A 8 -3.63 4.28 54.33
CA ARG A 8 -3.00 4.80 53.11
C ARG A 8 -3.90 5.90 52.52
N ARG A 9 -3.50 7.16 52.66
CA ARG A 9 -4.05 8.28 51.89
C ARG A 9 -3.76 8.04 50.39
N PRO A 10 -4.77 8.08 49.50
CA PRO A 10 -4.50 8.11 48.07
C PRO A 10 -3.92 9.49 47.73
N VAL A 11 -2.64 9.53 47.37
CA VAL A 11 -2.04 10.70 46.74
C VAL A 11 -2.70 10.84 45.37
N ARG A 12 -3.73 11.68 45.28
CA ARG A 12 -4.28 12.14 43.99
C ARG A 12 -3.20 12.97 43.34
N GLY A 13 -2.37 12.33 42.51
CA GLY A 13 -1.36 12.99 41.70
C GLY A 13 -2.01 14.02 40.78
N ALA A 14 -1.93 15.29 41.15
CA ALA A 14 -2.37 16.43 40.39
C ALA A 14 -1.39 16.78 39.25
N THR A 15 -1.06 15.79 38.39
CA THR A 15 -0.15 15.97 37.25
C THR A 15 -0.66 15.34 35.94
N ALA A 16 -1.99 15.24 35.76
CA ALA A 16 -2.58 14.76 34.52
C ALA A 16 -3.35 15.84 33.73
N LEU A 17 -3.02 17.13 33.88
CA LEU A 17 -3.71 18.23 33.18
C LEU A 17 -2.82 19.14 32.31
N ARG A 18 -1.60 18.71 31.96
CA ARG A 18 -0.81 19.36 30.89
C ARG A 18 -0.39 18.35 29.84
N GLY A 19 -1.38 17.87 29.08
CA GLY A 19 -1.21 16.89 28.02
C GLY A 19 -1.45 17.45 26.62
N GLY A 20 -1.25 18.75 26.39
CA GLY A 20 -1.22 19.32 25.04
C GLY A 20 0.05 18.87 24.32
N ARG A 21 0.14 17.59 23.96
CA ARG A 21 1.26 17.06 23.20
C ARG A 21 1.16 17.64 21.80
N ALA A 22 1.82 18.78 21.57
CA ALA A 22 1.93 19.39 20.24
C ALA A 22 2.32 18.28 19.25
N TRP A 23 1.47 18.08 18.25
CA TRP A 23 1.68 17.06 17.23
C TRP A 23 2.96 17.41 16.46
N ARG A 24 4.06 16.72 16.78
CA ARG A 24 5.32 16.87 16.06
C ARG A 24 5.35 15.85 14.92
N PRO A 25 5.45 16.27 13.66
CA PRO A 25 5.56 15.34 12.54
C PRO A 25 6.83 14.50 12.71
N THR A 26 6.71 13.22 12.41
CA THR A 26 7.85 12.30 12.33
C THR A 26 8.77 12.69 11.16
N PRO A 27 10.06 12.33 11.18
CA PRO A 27 10.97 12.62 10.06
C PRO A 27 10.44 12.15 8.72
N TYR A 28 9.80 10.97 8.68
CA TYR A 28 9.17 10.44 7.47
C TYR A 28 7.94 11.23 7.02
N GLN A 29 7.14 11.77 7.94
CA GLN A 29 6.02 12.62 7.53
C GLN A 29 6.51 13.89 6.85
N ALA A 30 7.56 14.53 7.37
CA ALA A 30 8.15 15.71 6.76
C ALA A 30 8.81 15.38 5.41
N ALA A 31 9.74 14.41 5.39
CA ALA A 31 10.47 14.02 4.18
C ALA A 31 9.54 13.41 3.12
N GLY A 32 8.61 12.55 3.53
CA GLY A 32 7.63 11.92 2.66
C GLY A 32 6.62 12.91 2.09
N PHE A 33 6.19 13.92 2.86
CA PHE A 33 5.35 15.00 2.34
C PHE A 33 6.10 15.86 1.32
N LEU A 34 7.36 16.23 1.62
CA LEU A 34 8.19 16.98 0.68
C LEU A 34 8.41 16.16 -0.61
N PHE A 35 8.74 14.88 -0.48
CA PHE A 35 8.89 13.97 -1.61
C PHE A 35 7.59 13.86 -2.42
N PHE A 36 6.45 13.69 -1.74
CA PHE A 36 5.13 13.65 -2.36
C PHE A 36 4.89 14.91 -3.21
N LEU A 37 5.12 16.09 -2.63
CA LEU A 37 4.92 17.37 -3.30
C LEU A 37 5.85 17.51 -4.51
N VAL A 38 7.15 17.35 -4.31
CA VAL A 38 8.16 17.52 -5.37
C VAL A 38 7.93 16.54 -6.51
N MET A 39 7.70 15.27 -6.18
CA MET A 39 7.51 14.23 -7.19
C MET A 39 6.16 14.40 -7.93
N THR A 40 5.10 14.81 -7.25
CA THR A 40 3.81 15.15 -7.89
C THR A 40 3.98 16.30 -8.89
N LEU A 41 4.65 17.37 -8.48
CA LEU A 41 4.91 18.52 -9.35
C LEU A 41 5.79 18.10 -10.54
N ALA A 42 6.84 17.32 -10.31
CA ALA A 42 7.72 16.82 -11.37
C ALA A 42 6.96 15.92 -12.35
N TYR A 43 6.13 15.00 -11.86
CA TYR A 43 5.28 14.14 -12.67
C TYR A 43 4.30 14.93 -13.53
N TRP A 44 3.68 15.98 -12.98
CA TRP A 44 2.79 16.84 -13.76
C TRP A 44 3.52 17.77 -14.74
N ALA A 45 4.79 18.09 -14.50
CA ALA A 45 5.59 18.91 -15.41
C ALA A 45 6.09 18.12 -16.63
N VAL A 46 6.23 16.81 -16.50
CA VAL A 46 6.69 15.94 -17.59
C VAL A 46 5.49 15.44 -18.40
N PRO A 47 5.50 15.59 -19.74
CA PRO A 47 4.45 15.04 -20.58
C PRO A 47 4.36 13.51 -20.41
N LEU A 48 3.14 13.01 -20.23
CA LEU A 48 2.89 11.58 -20.23
C LEU A 48 3.28 11.01 -21.60
N CYS A 49 4.00 9.88 -21.59
CA CYS A 49 4.50 9.25 -22.80
C CYS A 49 4.41 7.72 -22.69
N CYS A 50 4.89 7.01 -23.72
CA CYS A 50 4.94 5.54 -23.75
C CYS A 50 3.53 4.91 -23.57
N ASP A 51 3.37 4.05 -22.57
CA ASP A 51 2.14 3.30 -22.31
C ASP A 51 0.98 4.15 -21.75
N ALA A 52 1.22 5.42 -21.43
CA ALA A 52 0.18 6.29 -20.87
C ALA A 52 -1.03 6.42 -21.80
N GLY A 53 -0.83 6.45 -23.12
CA GLY A 53 -1.94 6.49 -24.08
C GLY A 53 -2.80 5.22 -24.05
N GLN A 54 -2.17 4.06 -23.82
CA GLN A 54 -2.86 2.79 -23.66
C GLN A 54 -3.69 2.77 -22.37
N HIS A 55 -3.15 3.28 -21.25
CA HIS A 55 -3.91 3.43 -20.01
C HIS A 55 -5.06 4.43 -20.14
N ALA A 56 -4.84 5.57 -20.79
CA ALA A 56 -5.90 6.54 -21.06
C ALA A 56 -7.01 5.93 -21.93
N ALA A 57 -6.66 5.15 -22.95
CA ALA A 57 -7.64 4.45 -23.78
C ALA A 57 -8.49 3.47 -22.96
N VAL A 58 -7.89 2.70 -22.04
CA VAL A 58 -8.63 1.81 -21.12
C VAL A 58 -9.70 2.57 -20.34
N VAL A 59 -9.33 3.74 -19.78
CA VAL A 59 -10.27 4.60 -19.05
C VAL A 59 -11.39 5.08 -19.96
N GLU A 60 -11.09 5.55 -21.18
CA GLU A 60 -12.11 5.99 -22.14
C GLU A 60 -13.07 4.86 -22.53
N ARG A 61 -12.57 3.63 -22.74
CA ARG A 61 -13.42 2.48 -23.06
C ARG A 61 -14.37 2.13 -21.92
N LEU A 62 -13.88 2.16 -20.68
CA LEU A 62 -14.69 1.91 -19.49
C LEU A 62 -15.67 3.04 -19.18
N LYS A 63 -15.27 4.28 -19.44
CA LYS A 63 -16.14 5.46 -19.33
C LYS A 63 -17.34 5.33 -20.28
N ALA A 64 -17.11 4.84 -21.49
CA ALA A 64 -18.16 4.61 -22.48
C ALA A 64 -19.08 3.44 -22.12
N ASP A 65 -18.51 2.28 -21.74
CA ASP A 65 -19.27 1.11 -21.28
C ASP A 65 -18.46 0.32 -20.24
N LEU A 66 -18.98 0.25 -19.00
CA LEU A 66 -18.31 -0.47 -17.91
C LEU A 66 -18.46 -1.99 -18.00
N LEU A 67 -19.55 -2.48 -18.60
CA LEU A 67 -19.88 -3.91 -18.62
C LEU A 67 -19.32 -4.60 -19.86
N HIS A 68 -19.33 -3.91 -21.00
CA HIS A 68 -18.86 -4.44 -22.28
C HIS A 68 -17.90 -3.46 -22.98
N PRO A 69 -16.78 -3.06 -22.35
CA PRO A 69 -15.83 -2.15 -22.98
C PRO A 69 -15.21 -2.79 -24.24
N ARG A 70 -14.89 -1.96 -25.25
CA ARG A 70 -14.13 -2.38 -26.43
C ARG A 70 -12.65 -2.49 -26.12
N HIS A 71 -11.89 -3.29 -26.86
CA HIS A 71 -10.45 -3.43 -26.68
C HIS A 71 -9.74 -2.05 -26.76
N PRO A 72 -8.81 -1.72 -25.83
CA PRO A 72 -8.24 -0.38 -25.74
C PRO A 72 -7.36 -0.02 -26.95
N MET A 73 -6.81 -1.01 -27.66
CA MET A 73 -5.85 -0.80 -28.76
C MET A 73 -6.27 -1.36 -30.12
N ALA A 74 -7.40 -2.06 -30.21
CA ALA A 74 -7.84 -2.70 -31.45
C ALA A 74 -9.35 -2.55 -31.58
N ASP A 75 -9.87 -2.56 -32.81
CA ASP A 75 -11.32 -2.51 -33.04
C ASP A 75 -11.95 -3.91 -32.87
N LEU A 76 -11.96 -4.37 -31.62
CA LEU A 76 -12.43 -5.69 -31.20
C LEU A 76 -13.17 -5.57 -29.85
N PRO A 77 -13.99 -6.57 -29.44
CA PRO A 77 -14.51 -6.66 -28.08
C PRO A 77 -13.37 -6.67 -27.04
N GLY A 78 -13.59 -6.07 -25.87
CA GLY A 78 -12.55 -5.93 -24.83
C GLY A 78 -12.34 -7.18 -23.96
N ALA A 79 -13.19 -8.20 -24.08
CA ALA A 79 -13.08 -9.44 -23.32
C ALA A 79 -11.68 -10.08 -23.52
N GLY A 80 -11.01 -10.41 -22.42
CA GLY A 80 -9.66 -10.99 -22.44
C GLY A 80 -8.52 -9.98 -22.51
N SER A 81 -8.77 -8.67 -22.58
CA SER A 81 -7.70 -7.67 -22.49
C SER A 81 -7.06 -7.69 -21.09
N ALA A 82 -5.74 -7.84 -21.03
CA ALA A 82 -4.97 -7.81 -19.78
C ALA A 82 -4.97 -6.43 -19.09
N TYR A 83 -5.49 -5.39 -19.75
CA TYR A 83 -5.52 -4.03 -19.24
C TYR A 83 -6.76 -3.69 -18.43
N TYR A 84 -7.80 -4.53 -18.48
CA TYR A 84 -8.95 -4.38 -17.60
C TYR A 84 -8.66 -5.02 -16.25
N SER A 85 -8.63 -4.18 -15.22
CA SER A 85 -8.42 -4.55 -13.83
C SER A 85 -9.43 -3.85 -12.93
N PRO A 86 -9.63 -4.30 -11.68
CA PRO A 86 -10.47 -3.58 -10.72
C PRO A 86 -10.04 -2.12 -10.52
N TYR A 87 -8.73 -1.84 -10.63
CA TYR A 87 -8.19 -0.49 -10.57
C TYR A 87 -8.64 0.35 -11.77
N ALA A 88 -8.52 -0.19 -13.00
CA ALA A 88 -9.00 0.50 -14.20
C ALA A 88 -10.51 0.74 -14.17
N VAL A 89 -11.31 -0.20 -13.64
CA VAL A 89 -12.75 -0.01 -13.44
C VAL A 89 -13.03 1.17 -12.50
N ALA A 90 -12.29 1.31 -11.42
CA ALA A 90 -12.41 2.46 -10.52
C ALA A 90 -12.08 3.78 -11.23
N GLU A 91 -11.04 3.78 -12.07
CA GLU A 91 -10.69 4.94 -12.92
C GLU A 91 -11.80 5.28 -13.92
N GLY A 92 -12.38 4.27 -14.59
CA GLY A 92 -13.49 4.46 -15.54
C GLY A 92 -14.77 4.99 -14.86
N VAL A 93 -15.11 4.47 -13.67
CA VAL A 93 -16.22 4.99 -12.86
C VAL A 93 -15.95 6.44 -12.46
N PHE A 94 -14.73 6.76 -12.01
CA PHE A 94 -14.34 8.12 -11.68
C PHE A 94 -14.43 9.06 -12.89
N ALA A 95 -13.98 8.63 -14.06
CA ALA A 95 -14.09 9.37 -15.32
C ALA A 95 -15.55 9.64 -15.69
N ARG A 96 -16.44 8.67 -15.48
CA ARG A 96 -17.88 8.81 -15.75
C ARG A 96 -18.56 9.77 -14.78
N LEU A 97 -18.18 9.76 -13.50
CA LEU A 97 -18.74 10.65 -12.48
C LEU A 97 -18.27 12.10 -12.62
N THR A 98 -17.04 12.31 -13.08
CA THR A 98 -16.43 13.64 -13.18
C THR A 98 -16.49 14.26 -14.57
N GLY A 99 -16.74 13.45 -15.60
CA GLY A 99 -16.67 13.86 -17.00
C GLY A 99 -15.24 13.96 -17.56
N LEU A 100 -14.21 13.74 -16.74
CA LEU A 100 -12.80 13.82 -17.14
C LEU A 100 -12.44 12.79 -18.21
N GLY A 101 -11.49 13.13 -19.08
CA GLY A 101 -10.93 12.21 -20.07
C GLY A 101 -9.92 11.25 -19.45
N GLY A 102 -9.56 10.21 -20.20
CA GLY A 102 -8.64 9.18 -19.76
C GLY A 102 -7.25 9.72 -19.42
N TRP A 103 -6.77 10.70 -20.18
CA TRP A 103 -5.49 11.35 -19.91
C TRP A 103 -5.49 12.10 -18.58
N GLU A 104 -6.54 12.86 -18.29
CA GLU A 104 -6.69 13.58 -17.03
C GLU A 104 -6.78 12.62 -15.86
N VAL A 105 -7.55 11.53 -16.00
CA VAL A 105 -7.69 10.51 -14.95
C VAL A 105 -6.35 9.83 -14.65
N VAL A 106 -5.61 9.40 -15.68
CA VAL A 106 -4.26 8.82 -15.49
C VAL A 106 -3.29 9.83 -14.85
N ARG A 107 -3.38 11.10 -15.24
CA ARG A 107 -2.57 12.18 -14.63
C ARG A 107 -2.94 12.46 -13.17
N LEU A 108 -4.20 12.28 -12.78
CA LEU A 108 -4.65 12.44 -11.39
C LEU A 108 -4.39 11.18 -10.55
N ALA A 109 -4.30 10.01 -11.18
CA ALA A 109 -3.92 8.76 -10.53
C ALA A 109 -2.49 8.81 -9.97
N GLY A 110 -1.56 9.53 -10.61
CA GLY A 110 -0.17 9.62 -10.17
C GLY A 110 0.02 10.02 -8.69
N PRO A 111 -0.51 11.16 -8.25
CA PRO A 111 -0.49 11.55 -6.83
C PRO A 111 -1.15 10.52 -5.90
N LEU A 112 -2.29 9.94 -6.30
CA LEU A 112 -2.98 8.94 -5.48
C LEU A 112 -2.09 7.70 -5.29
N ASN A 113 -1.52 7.19 -6.37
CA ASN A 113 -0.64 6.03 -6.36
C ASN A 113 0.62 6.30 -5.53
N LEU A 114 1.17 7.51 -5.62
CA LEU A 114 2.30 7.94 -4.81
C LEU A 114 1.95 7.97 -3.31
N LEU A 115 0.77 8.42 -2.92
CA LEU A 115 0.33 8.38 -1.52
C LEU A 115 0.23 6.93 -1.00
N VAL A 116 -0.35 6.04 -1.80
CA VAL A 116 -0.47 4.61 -1.45
C VAL A 116 0.92 3.99 -1.30
N LEU A 117 1.85 4.33 -2.21
CA LEU A 117 3.24 3.89 -2.17
C LEU A 117 3.96 4.36 -0.90
N LEU A 118 3.92 5.66 -0.60
CA LEU A 118 4.63 6.24 0.55
C LEU A 118 4.04 5.74 1.88
N THR A 119 2.72 5.67 1.99
CA THR A 119 2.07 5.17 3.20
C THR A 119 2.35 3.69 3.40
N GLY A 120 2.31 2.88 2.34
CA GLY A 120 2.67 1.47 2.36
C GLY A 120 4.11 1.26 2.79
N LEU A 121 5.06 1.95 2.14
CA LEU A 121 6.49 1.85 2.44
C LEU A 121 6.77 2.16 3.91
N ASN A 122 6.23 3.28 4.43
CA ASN A 122 6.37 3.63 5.83
C ASN A 122 5.87 2.52 6.75
N ARG A 123 4.66 2.03 6.49
CA ARG A 123 4.03 0.99 7.31
C ARG A 123 4.89 -0.27 7.30
N PHE A 124 5.36 -0.71 6.14
CA PHE A 124 6.20 -1.89 6.02
C PHE A 124 7.52 -1.75 6.77
N VAL A 125 8.24 -0.66 6.55
CA VAL A 125 9.53 -0.41 7.22
C VAL A 125 9.36 -0.32 8.74
N ARG A 126 8.26 0.26 9.22
CA ARG A 126 7.92 0.32 10.64
C ARG A 126 7.60 -1.04 11.25
N VAL A 127 7.11 -1.99 10.45
CA VAL A 127 7.06 -3.38 10.88
C VAL A 127 8.48 -3.90 11.07
N LEU A 128 9.40 -3.65 10.14
CA LEU A 128 10.77 -4.17 10.23
C LEU A 128 11.58 -3.60 11.41
N THR A 129 11.46 -2.29 11.67
CA THR A 129 12.27 -1.60 12.69
C THR A 129 11.52 -0.43 13.37
N PRO A 130 11.76 -0.17 14.67
CA PRO A 130 11.17 0.99 15.36
C PRO A 130 11.88 2.32 15.03
N ARG A 131 13.04 2.29 14.37
CA ARG A 131 13.87 3.49 14.14
C ARG A 131 13.13 4.55 13.31
N PRO A 132 13.04 5.81 13.77
CA PRO A 132 12.21 6.85 13.14
C PRO A 132 12.71 7.30 11.77
N TRP A 133 14.01 7.20 11.51
CA TRP A 133 14.64 7.57 10.23
C TRP A 133 14.69 6.43 9.21
N ALA A 134 14.43 5.18 9.61
CA ALA A 134 14.53 4.05 8.70
C ALA A 134 13.60 4.16 7.48
N PRO A 135 12.33 4.61 7.60
CA PRO A 135 11.48 4.83 6.42
C PRO A 135 12.03 5.88 5.45
N VAL A 136 12.74 6.91 5.96
CA VAL A 136 13.35 7.95 5.12
C VAL A 136 14.50 7.37 4.32
N LEU A 137 15.37 6.59 4.98
CA LEU A 137 16.47 5.90 4.31
C LEU A 137 15.95 4.85 3.31
N ALA A 138 14.88 4.14 3.64
CA ALA A 138 14.23 3.20 2.72
C ALA A 138 13.66 3.90 1.49
N LEU A 139 13.03 5.08 1.64
CA LEU A 139 12.58 5.88 0.52
C LEU A 139 13.74 6.30 -0.37
N GLY A 140 14.81 6.86 0.22
CA GLY A 140 16.00 7.24 -0.53
C GLY A 140 16.64 6.06 -1.27
N ALA A 141 16.81 4.93 -0.59
CA ALA A 141 17.36 3.70 -1.18
C ALA A 141 16.48 3.18 -2.33
N MET A 142 15.16 3.11 -2.13
CA MET A 142 14.21 2.67 -3.14
C MET A 142 14.26 3.53 -4.40
N THR A 143 14.52 4.83 -4.27
CA THR A 143 14.49 5.76 -5.41
C THR A 143 15.85 6.00 -6.07
N LEU A 144 16.96 5.76 -5.37
CA LEU A 144 18.31 6.13 -5.81
C LEU A 144 19.18 4.93 -6.19
N LEU A 145 18.95 3.74 -5.63
CA LEU A 145 19.79 2.57 -5.89
C LEU A 145 19.59 1.95 -7.29
N TRP A 146 18.59 2.42 -8.03
CA TRP A 146 18.40 2.08 -9.46
C TRP A 146 19.30 2.89 -10.39
N GLY A 147 20.08 3.85 -9.86
CA GLY A 147 20.79 4.86 -10.65
C GLY A 147 19.94 6.11 -10.90
N THR A 148 20.54 7.09 -11.57
CA THR A 148 19.89 8.36 -11.92
C THR A 148 19.31 8.38 -13.33
N GLU A 149 19.65 7.38 -14.15
CA GLU A 149 19.13 7.26 -15.51
C GLU A 149 17.67 6.82 -15.52
N ARG A 150 16.96 7.20 -16.59
CA ARG A 150 15.57 6.78 -16.77
C ARG A 150 15.54 5.37 -17.34
N ALA A 151 15.03 4.44 -16.53
CA ALA A 151 14.65 3.11 -17.01
C ALA A 151 13.17 3.12 -17.42
N TRP A 152 12.90 2.70 -18.65
CA TRP A 152 11.56 2.67 -19.23
C TRP A 152 10.85 1.34 -18.95
N TRP A 153 10.49 1.12 -17.69
CA TRP A 153 9.61 0.02 -17.30
C TRP A 153 8.62 0.51 -16.25
N SER A 154 7.34 0.22 -16.45
CA SER A 154 6.22 0.64 -15.61
C SER A 154 6.40 0.38 -14.11
N GLY A 155 7.16 -0.65 -13.72
CA GLY A 155 7.42 -0.99 -12.31
C GLY A 155 8.60 -0.27 -11.66
N TYR A 156 9.34 0.58 -12.37
CA TYR A 156 10.53 1.23 -11.82
C TYR A 156 10.19 2.41 -10.91
N LEU A 157 10.75 2.38 -9.70
CA LEU A 157 10.58 3.42 -8.68
C LEU A 157 11.79 4.37 -8.58
N GLY A 158 12.65 4.40 -9.60
CA GLY A 158 13.73 5.39 -9.71
C GLY A 158 13.18 6.80 -9.93
N LEU A 159 13.86 7.82 -9.41
CA LEU A 159 13.40 9.22 -9.47
C LEU A 159 12.95 9.65 -10.87
N MET A 160 13.77 9.35 -11.89
CA MET A 160 13.50 9.76 -13.27
C MET A 160 12.45 8.91 -13.98
N SER A 161 12.21 7.68 -13.52
CA SER A 161 11.15 6.80 -14.05
C SER A 161 9.78 7.17 -13.47
N MET A 162 9.74 7.57 -12.19
CA MET A 162 8.50 7.98 -11.53
C MET A 162 7.87 9.23 -12.16
N THR A 163 8.64 10.09 -12.82
CA THR A 163 8.08 11.24 -13.55
C THR A 163 7.26 10.85 -14.78
N GLY A 164 7.37 9.61 -15.27
CA GLY A 164 6.53 9.08 -16.36
C GLY A 164 5.51 8.04 -15.91
N ASN A 165 5.83 7.24 -14.88
CA ASN A 165 5.09 6.00 -14.60
C ASN A 165 4.17 6.06 -13.37
N LEU A 166 4.12 7.18 -12.64
CA LEU A 166 3.34 7.28 -11.38
C LEU A 166 1.85 6.97 -11.57
N GLY A 167 1.26 7.37 -12.69
CA GLY A 167 -0.14 7.11 -13.02
C GLY A 167 -0.45 5.65 -13.37
N TYR A 168 0.56 4.78 -13.47
CA TYR A 168 0.35 3.42 -13.93
C TYR A 168 -0.12 2.47 -12.82
N PRO A 169 -0.92 1.43 -13.15
CA PRO A 169 -1.39 0.43 -12.19
C PRO A 169 -0.27 -0.27 -11.41
N SER A 170 0.92 -0.39 -12.00
CA SER A 170 2.12 -0.95 -11.38
C SER A 170 2.52 -0.21 -10.10
N THR A 171 2.53 1.12 -10.12
CA THR A 171 2.88 1.96 -8.96
C THR A 171 1.89 1.72 -7.81
N PHE A 172 0.59 1.68 -8.14
CA PHE A 172 -0.46 1.37 -7.18
C PHE A 172 -0.29 -0.03 -6.58
N ALA A 173 -0.06 -1.04 -7.42
CA ALA A 173 0.15 -2.41 -7.00
C ALA A 173 1.39 -2.58 -6.09
N ILE A 174 2.48 -1.86 -6.34
CA ILE A 174 3.65 -1.87 -5.45
C ILE A 174 3.33 -1.21 -4.11
N GLY A 175 2.59 -0.10 -4.09
CA GLY A 175 2.13 0.51 -2.85
C GLY A 175 1.23 -0.42 -2.03
N LEU A 176 0.29 -1.11 -2.69
CA LEU A 176 -0.53 -2.15 -2.05
C LEU A 176 0.32 -3.32 -1.54
N THR A 177 1.39 -3.69 -2.25
CA THR A 177 2.31 -4.74 -1.82
C THR A 177 3.00 -4.38 -0.52
N PHE A 178 3.46 -3.14 -0.34
CA PHE A 178 4.02 -2.71 0.95
C PHE A 178 2.97 -2.72 2.07
N TRP A 179 1.74 -2.31 1.78
CA TRP A 179 0.63 -2.44 2.73
C TRP A 179 0.36 -3.91 3.11
N ALA A 180 0.34 -4.80 2.13
CA ALA A 180 0.14 -6.23 2.33
C ALA A 180 1.26 -6.80 3.20
N TRP A 181 2.52 -6.51 2.90
CA TRP A 181 3.66 -6.92 3.74
C TRP A 181 3.62 -6.34 5.14
N ALA A 182 3.18 -5.09 5.31
CA ALA A 182 3.02 -4.50 6.63
C ALA A 182 1.95 -5.25 7.45
N LEU A 183 0.81 -5.58 6.86
CA LEU A 183 -0.29 -6.28 7.52
C LEU A 183 0.04 -7.76 7.79
N THR A 184 0.62 -8.44 6.81
CA THR A 184 1.15 -9.80 6.91
C THR A 184 2.18 -9.87 8.01
N GLY A 185 3.12 -8.93 7.99
CA GLY A 185 4.18 -8.87 8.95
C GLY A 185 3.70 -8.59 10.38
N ALA A 186 2.82 -7.61 10.57
CA ALA A 186 2.24 -7.32 11.88
C ALA A 186 1.52 -8.54 12.46
N ARG A 187 0.83 -9.32 11.62
CA ARG A 187 0.20 -10.59 12.03
C ARG A 187 1.21 -11.69 12.31
N ALA A 188 2.26 -11.81 11.51
CA ALA A 188 3.28 -12.84 11.68
C ALA A 188 4.10 -12.66 12.98
N ARG A 189 4.41 -11.42 13.38
CA ARG A 189 5.13 -11.10 14.64
C ARG A 189 4.33 -11.33 15.91
N ASP A 190 3.00 -11.29 15.83
CA ASP A 190 2.15 -11.45 17.01
C ASP A 190 2.01 -12.93 17.37
N GLY A 191 3.13 -13.54 17.76
CA GLY A 191 3.25 -14.92 18.22
C GLY A 191 2.84 -15.10 19.68
N ARG A 192 2.20 -14.11 20.33
CA ARG A 192 1.56 -14.34 21.64
C ARG A 192 0.52 -15.43 21.43
N ARG A 193 0.75 -16.60 22.06
CA ARG A 193 -0.23 -17.69 22.17
C ARG A 193 -1.59 -17.04 22.37
N VAL A 194 -2.50 -17.30 21.43
CA VAL A 194 -3.85 -16.73 21.33
C VAL A 194 -4.46 -16.63 22.74
N ARG A 195 -4.26 -15.48 23.40
CA ARG A 195 -4.89 -15.18 24.68
C ARG A 195 -6.15 -14.45 24.32
N TYR A 196 -7.14 -15.27 23.98
CA TYR A 196 -8.57 -15.03 24.06
C TYR A 196 -8.96 -13.62 24.52
N VAL A 197 -9.63 -12.84 23.67
CA VAL A 197 -10.38 -11.65 24.09
C VAL A 197 -11.77 -11.66 23.44
N GLY A 198 -12.72 -12.31 24.11
CA GLY A 198 -14.14 -12.45 23.72
C GLY A 198 -14.61 -13.92 23.79
N PRO A 199 -15.91 -14.25 23.93
CA PRO A 199 -16.42 -15.60 24.24
C PRO A 199 -15.91 -16.79 23.40
N SER A 200 -15.34 -16.52 22.22
CA SER A 200 -14.67 -17.50 21.33
C SER A 200 -13.15 -17.29 21.16
N GLY A 201 -12.59 -16.16 21.63
CA GLY A 201 -11.18 -15.80 21.76
C GLY A 201 -10.21 -16.01 20.61
N LEU A 202 -10.70 -16.36 19.44
CA LEU A 202 -9.91 -16.40 18.22
C LEU A 202 -9.85 -14.99 17.64
N ARG A 203 -8.64 -14.53 17.30
CA ARG A 203 -8.52 -13.41 16.36
C ARG A 203 -9.11 -13.90 15.04
N GLY A 204 -10.17 -13.24 14.58
CA GLY A 204 -11.02 -13.81 13.55
C GLY A 204 -10.29 -14.10 12.23
N LEU A 205 -10.67 -15.22 11.62
CA LEU A 205 -10.41 -15.58 10.21
C LEU A 205 -10.63 -14.42 9.21
N PRO A 206 -11.55 -13.45 9.42
CA PRO A 206 -11.70 -12.30 8.53
C PRO A 206 -10.41 -11.51 8.31
N GLY A 207 -9.49 -11.51 9.27
CA GLY A 207 -8.20 -10.84 9.12
C GLY A 207 -7.26 -11.48 8.10
N TYR A 208 -7.36 -12.80 7.92
CA TYR A 208 -6.62 -13.54 6.89
C TYR A 208 -7.35 -13.44 5.54
N GLY A 209 -8.68 -13.56 5.55
CA GLY A 209 -9.48 -13.33 4.34
C GLY A 209 -9.28 -11.93 3.74
N ALA A 210 -9.19 -10.87 4.57
CA ALA A 210 -8.89 -9.52 4.09
C ALA A 210 -7.49 -9.39 3.47
N LEU A 211 -6.51 -10.17 3.97
CA LEU A 211 -5.19 -10.26 3.33
C LEU A 211 -5.28 -10.97 1.99
N GLY A 212 -6.03 -12.08 1.89
CA GLY A 212 -6.27 -12.77 0.63
C GLY A 212 -6.96 -11.90 -0.41
N VAL A 213 -7.95 -11.12 -0.01
CA VAL A 213 -8.58 -10.11 -0.88
C VAL A 213 -7.55 -9.07 -1.34
N LEU A 214 -6.67 -8.62 -0.46
CA LEU A 214 -5.62 -7.66 -0.83
C LEU A 214 -4.60 -8.26 -1.81
N TYR A 215 -4.12 -9.49 -1.58
CA TYR A 215 -3.22 -10.18 -2.51
C TYR A 215 -3.90 -10.50 -3.84
N GLY A 216 -5.17 -10.91 -3.82
CA GLY A 216 -6.00 -11.08 -5.01
C GLY A 216 -6.18 -9.78 -5.78
N LEU A 217 -6.41 -8.66 -5.10
CA LEU A 217 -6.46 -7.34 -5.73
C LEU A 217 -5.13 -6.99 -6.41
N ILE A 218 -3.99 -7.22 -5.74
CA ILE A 218 -2.67 -6.99 -6.34
C ILE A 218 -2.48 -7.84 -7.61
N LEU A 219 -2.88 -9.12 -7.58
CA LEU A 219 -2.85 -10.02 -8.73
C LEU A 219 -3.70 -9.50 -9.89
N LEU A 220 -4.93 -9.07 -9.61
CA LEU A 220 -5.85 -8.58 -10.63
C LEU A 220 -5.44 -7.21 -11.19
N VAL A 221 -4.71 -6.40 -10.43
CA VAL A 221 -4.21 -5.09 -10.87
C VAL A 221 -2.91 -5.25 -11.67
N HIS A 222 -1.96 -6.05 -11.17
CA HIS A 222 -0.65 -6.19 -11.78
C HIS A 222 -0.02 -7.57 -11.48
N PRO A 223 -0.23 -8.58 -12.35
CA PRO A 223 0.18 -9.96 -12.11
C PRO A 223 1.68 -10.16 -11.85
N ILE A 224 2.54 -9.36 -12.50
CA ILE A 224 3.99 -9.44 -12.28
C ILE A 224 4.34 -9.01 -10.84
N THR A 225 3.68 -7.96 -10.33
CA THR A 225 3.91 -7.47 -8.97
C THR A 225 3.39 -8.44 -7.92
N SER A 226 2.30 -9.17 -8.20
CA SER A 226 1.77 -10.15 -7.25
C SER A 226 2.72 -11.30 -6.97
N VAL A 227 3.55 -11.71 -7.95
CA VAL A 227 4.58 -12.74 -7.71
C VAL A 227 5.54 -12.27 -6.61
N ALA A 228 6.07 -11.05 -6.73
CA ALA A 228 6.93 -10.47 -5.72
C ALA A 228 6.20 -10.30 -4.37
N ALA A 229 4.93 -9.84 -4.41
CA ALA A 229 4.12 -9.65 -3.21
C ALA A 229 3.94 -10.94 -2.41
N VAL A 230 3.63 -12.06 -3.08
CA VAL A 230 3.47 -13.37 -2.45
C VAL A 230 4.80 -13.89 -1.90
N LEU A 231 5.89 -13.78 -2.68
CA LEU A 231 7.22 -14.20 -2.23
C LEU A 231 7.67 -13.46 -0.97
N GLY A 232 7.45 -12.15 -0.90
CA GLY A 232 7.75 -11.36 0.30
C GLY A 232 6.88 -11.76 1.50
N ALA A 233 5.61 -12.11 1.26
CA ALA A 233 4.71 -12.60 2.31
C ALA A 233 5.22 -13.92 2.91
N VAL A 234 5.55 -14.88 2.04
CA VAL A 234 6.15 -16.18 2.39
C VAL A 234 7.43 -15.97 3.21
N ALA A 235 8.31 -15.07 2.78
CA ALA A 235 9.56 -14.77 3.49
C ALA A 235 9.31 -14.19 4.89
N LEU A 236 8.37 -13.25 5.04
CA LEU A 236 8.02 -12.66 6.34
C LEU A 236 7.44 -13.70 7.31
N VAL A 237 6.53 -14.54 6.82
CA VAL A 237 5.88 -15.59 7.63
C VAL A 237 6.92 -16.64 8.04
N ALA A 238 7.70 -17.15 7.11
CA ALA A 238 8.74 -18.14 7.39
C ALA A 238 9.77 -17.61 8.38
N GLY A 239 10.23 -16.36 8.20
CA GLY A 239 11.25 -15.73 9.04
C GLY A 239 10.78 -15.41 10.47
N TRP A 240 9.51 -15.06 10.68
CA TRP A 240 9.00 -14.66 12.01
C TRP A 240 8.28 -15.77 12.77
N GLN A 241 7.77 -16.79 12.09
CA GLN A 241 7.07 -17.91 12.74
C GLN A 241 7.90 -19.20 12.82
N GLY A 242 9.17 -19.16 12.36
CA GLY A 242 10.12 -20.26 12.54
C GLY A 242 9.78 -21.51 11.73
N GLY A 243 9.25 -21.33 10.50
CA GLY A 243 8.97 -22.40 9.54
C GLY A 243 7.48 -22.80 9.38
N TRP A 244 7.22 -23.66 8.40
CA TRP A 244 5.89 -24.09 7.97
C TRP A 244 5.34 -25.26 8.80
N ARG A 245 4.81 -24.95 9.99
CA ARG A 245 4.08 -25.95 10.80
C ARG A 245 2.62 -26.03 10.33
N GLY A 246 1.98 -27.21 10.39
CA GLY A 246 0.60 -27.41 9.92
C GLY A 246 -0.43 -26.34 10.39
N PRO A 247 -0.42 -25.91 11.66
CA PRO A 247 -1.30 -24.83 12.14
C PRO A 247 -0.99 -23.44 11.57
N VAL A 248 0.25 -23.18 11.14
CA VAL A 248 0.64 -21.96 10.43
C VAL A 248 0.10 -22.02 9.00
N VAL A 249 0.32 -23.14 8.30
CA VAL A 249 -0.19 -23.38 6.95
C VAL A 249 -1.71 -23.21 6.91
N GLY A 250 -2.45 -23.83 7.83
CA GLY A 250 -3.91 -23.74 7.86
C GLY A 250 -4.47 -22.32 8.08
N ARG A 251 -3.75 -21.44 8.78
CA ARG A 251 -4.19 -20.04 8.97
C ARG A 251 -3.92 -19.18 7.74
N TRP A 252 -2.77 -19.38 7.11
CA TRP A 252 -2.36 -18.63 5.92
C TRP A 252 -3.00 -19.15 4.63
N ALA A 253 -3.56 -20.36 4.61
CA ALA A 253 -4.35 -20.88 3.48
C ALA A 253 -5.62 -20.07 3.19
N LEU A 254 -6.04 -19.21 4.13
CA LEU A 254 -7.18 -18.31 3.96
C LEU A 254 -6.77 -16.92 3.41
N ALA A 255 -5.48 -16.70 3.17
CA ALA A 255 -4.87 -15.44 2.76
C ALA A 255 -4.15 -15.55 1.42
#